data_AF-A0A821W5U8-F1
#
_entry.id   AF-A0A821W5U8-F1
#
_cell.length_a   1.000
_cell.length_b   1.000
_cell.length_c   1.000
_cell.angle_alpha   90.00
_cell.angle_beta   90.00
_cell.angle_gamma   90.00
#
_symmetry.space_group_name_H-M   'P 1'
#
loop_
_entity.id
_entity.type
_entity.pdbx_description
1 polymer ?
#
loop_
_entity_poly.entity_id
_entity_poly.type
_entity_poly.pdbx_seq_one_letter_code
_entity_poly.pdbx_strand_id
1 'polypeptide(L)'
;MGKEKLHINIVVIGHVDSGKSTSTGHLIYKCGGIDKRTIEKFEKEATEMGKGSFKYAWVLDKLKAERERGITIDISLWKFET
;
A
#
# COMPACT_ATOMS: atom_id res chain seq x y z
N MET A 1 0.03 -12.42 -28.17
CA MET A 1 1.14 -11.66 -27.52
C MET A 1 0.57 -10.35 -27.03
N GLY A 2 0.56 -10.11 -25.72
CA GLY A 2 0.14 -8.82 -25.18
C GLY A 2 1.09 -7.72 -25.66
N LYS A 3 0.56 -6.56 -26.07
CA LYS A 3 1.38 -5.40 -26.40
C LYS A 3 2.28 -5.06 -25.21
N GLU A 4 3.54 -4.75 -25.49
CA GLU A 4 4.48 -4.24 -24.49
C GLU A 4 3.91 -2.94 -23.90
N LYS A 5 3.71 -2.93 -22.58
CA LYS A 5 3.20 -1.76 -21.86
C LYS A 5 4.36 -0.79 -21.59
N LEU A 6 4.12 0.50 -21.79
CA LEU A 6 5.08 1.54 -21.44
C LEU A 6 5.40 1.49 -19.94
N HIS A 7 6.69 1.48 -19.59
CA HIS A 7 7.12 1.51 -18.20
C HIS A 7 7.24 2.96 -17.69
N ILE A 8 6.57 3.27 -16.58
CA ILE A 8 6.58 4.59 -15.95
C ILE A 8 6.93 4.42 -14.47
N ASN A 9 7.85 5.25 -13.97
CA ASN A 9 8.16 5.33 -12.55
C ASN A 9 7.38 6.50 -11.93
N ILE A 10 6.72 6.25 -10.79
CA ILE A 10 5.93 7.25 -10.07
C ILE A 10 6.45 7.37 -8.65
N VAL A 11 6.59 8.59 -8.14
CA VAL A 11 6.83 8.87 -6.72
C VAL A 11 5.64 9.63 -6.14
N VAL A 12 5.17 9.22 -4.97
CA VAL A 12 4.02 9.84 -4.30
C VAL A 12 4.52 10.63 -3.09
N ILE A 13 4.33 11.95 -3.12
CA ILE A 13 4.79 12.89 -2.08
C ILE A 13 3.61 13.71 -1.53
N GLY A 14 3.80 14.33 -0.36
CA GLY A 14 2.75 15.11 0.30
C GLY A 14 2.86 15.11 1.83
N HIS A 15 2.01 15.91 2.48
CA HIS A 15 1.96 16.10 3.93
C HIS A 15 1.75 14.78 4.70
N VAL A 16 2.23 14.71 5.96
CA VAL A 16 2.26 13.46 6.76
C VAL A 16 0.89 12.76 6.79
N ASP A 17 -0.19 13.51 6.98
CA ASP A 17 -1.56 12.97 7.09
C ASP A 17 -2.38 13.03 5.80
N SER A 18 -1.76 13.26 4.64
CA SER A 18 -2.48 13.35 3.36
C SER A 18 -2.90 11.99 2.78
N GLY A 19 -2.74 10.90 3.53
CA GLY A 19 -3.18 9.56 3.13
C GLY A 19 -2.41 8.94 1.95
N LYS A 20 -1.16 9.35 1.72
CA LYS A 20 -0.32 8.89 0.59
C LYS A 20 -0.28 7.37 0.47
N SER A 21 0.06 6.70 1.58
CA SER A 21 0.24 5.25 1.62
C SER A 21 -1.09 4.53 1.42
N THR A 22 -2.18 5.05 2.00
CA THR A 22 -3.53 4.54 1.82
C THR A 22 -3.98 4.63 0.35
N SER A 23 -3.84 5.79 -0.28
CA SER A 23 -4.23 5.99 -1.68
C SER A 23 -3.40 5.13 -2.63
N THR A 24 -2.09 5.05 -2.40
CA THR A 24 -1.18 4.25 -3.22
C THR A 24 -1.45 2.75 -3.07
N GLY A 25 -1.63 2.26 -1.84
CA GLY A 25 -2.00 0.86 -1.58
C GLY A 25 -3.36 0.50 -2.18
N HIS A 26 -4.33 1.41 -2.15
CA HIS A 26 -5.63 1.20 -2.79
C HIS A 26 -5.52 1.14 -4.32
N LEU A 27 -4.69 1.98 -4.93
CA LEU A 27 -4.41 1.93 -6.37
C LEU A 27 -3.79 0.58 -6.76
N ILE A 28 -2.77 0.12 -6.03
CA ILE A 28 -2.14 -1.19 -6.24
C ILE A 28 -3.18 -2.31 -6.16
N TYR A 29 -4.06 -2.28 -5.16
CA TYR A 29 -5.14 -3.26 -5.03
C TYR A 29 -6.11 -3.23 -6.22
N LYS A 30 -6.58 -2.05 -6.63
CA LYS A 30 -7.53 -1.90 -7.74
C LYS A 30 -6.94 -2.34 -9.08
N CYS A 31 -5.65 -2.12 -9.27
CA CYS A 31 -4.88 -2.54 -10.44
C CYS A 31 -4.43 -4.01 -10.38
N GLY A 32 -4.89 -4.79 -9.39
CA GLY A 32 -4.56 -6.21 -9.28
C GLY A 32 -3.10 -6.50 -8.90
N GLY A 33 -2.35 -5.50 -8.43
CA GLY A 33 -0.99 -5.68 -7.92
C GLY A 33 -0.93 -6.45 -6.59
N ILE A 34 -2.08 -6.60 -5.92
CA ILE A 34 -2.24 -7.39 -4.71
C ILE A 34 -3.55 -8.19 -4.78
N ASP A 35 -3.50 -9.44 -4.32
CA ASP A 35 -4.66 -10.31 -4.25
C ASP A 35 -5.57 -9.97 -3.04
N LYS A 36 -6.84 -10.36 -3.17
CA LYS A 36 -7.86 -10.07 -2.15
C LYS A 36 -7.57 -10.73 -0.79
N ARG A 37 -6.99 -11.93 -0.76
CA ARG A 37 -6.71 -12.66 0.50
C ARG A 37 -5.64 -11.93 1.31
N THR A 38 -4.64 -11.37 0.63
CA THR A 38 -3.60 -10.56 1.26
C THR A 38 -4.20 -9.29 1.89
N ILE A 39 -5.12 -8.59 1.22
CA ILE A 39 -5.81 -7.43 1.82
C ILE A 39 -6.67 -7.84 3.01
N GLU A 40 -7.41 -8.95 2.94
CA GLU A 40 -8.21 -9.45 4.07
C GLU A 40 -7.34 -9.78 5.28
N LYS A 41 -6.14 -10.35 5.05
CA LYS A 41 -5.14 -10.57 6.10
C LYS A 41 -4.67 -9.25 6.71
N PHE A 42 -4.33 -8.26 5.89
CA PHE A 42 -3.89 -6.94 6.39
C PHE A 42 -5.00 -6.20 7.13
N GLU A 43 -6.25 -6.32 6.71
CA GLU A 43 -7.40 -5.77 7.42
C GLU A 43 -7.54 -6.39 8.81
N LYS A 44 -7.34 -7.71 8.94
CA LYS A 44 -7.34 -8.37 10.24
C LYS A 44 -6.19 -7.91 11.12
N GLU A 45 -4.95 -7.93 10.61
CA GLU A 45 -3.76 -7.47 11.35
C GLU A 45 -3.88 -6.01 11.81
N ALA A 46 -4.34 -5.13 10.91
CA ALA A 46 -4.52 -3.72 11.22
C ALA A 46 -5.62 -3.53 12.28
N THR A 47 -6.71 -4.31 12.21
CA THR A 47 -7.79 -4.27 13.21
C THR A 47 -7.31 -4.75 14.58
N GLU A 48 -6.54 -5.83 14.65
CA GLU A 48 -5.92 -6.34 15.89
C GLU A 48 -4.98 -5.31 16.53
N MET A 49 -4.36 -4.44 15.74
CA MET A 49 -3.51 -3.34 16.19
C MET A 49 -4.28 -2.03 16.48
N GLY A 50 -5.61 -2.03 16.42
CA GLY A 50 -6.44 -0.83 16.63
C GLY A 50 -6.39 0.19 15.49
N LYS A 51 -5.94 -0.23 14.30
CA LYS A 51 -5.70 0.60 13.11
C LYS A 51 -6.45 0.07 11.88
N GLY A 52 -7.65 -0.46 12.05
CA GLY A 52 -8.42 -1.10 10.96
C GLY A 52 -8.60 -0.23 9.71
N SER A 53 -8.60 1.11 9.83
CA SER A 53 -8.65 2.04 8.70
C SER A 53 -7.39 2.07 7.82
N PHE A 54 -6.28 1.47 8.26
CA PHE A 54 -4.98 1.53 7.60
C PHE A 54 -4.69 0.31 6.71
N LYS A 55 -5.68 -0.56 6.45
CA LYS A 55 -5.50 -1.81 5.68
C LYS A 55 -4.79 -1.64 4.34
N TYR A 56 -4.98 -0.51 3.65
CA TYR A 56 -4.29 -0.22 2.40
C TYR A 56 -2.87 0.31 2.59
N ALA A 57 -2.59 1.05 3.68
CA ALA A 57 -1.23 1.49 3.99
C ALA A 57 -0.31 0.29 4.33
N TRP A 58 -0.87 -0.78 4.92
CA TRP A 58 -0.16 -2.03 5.23
C TRP A 58 0.47 -2.73 4.01
N VAL A 59 0.01 -2.41 2.79
CA VAL A 59 0.62 -2.85 1.53
C VAL A 59 2.07 -2.34 1.40
N LEU A 60 2.29 -1.10 1.84
CA LEU A 60 3.56 -0.40 1.73
C LEU A 60 4.38 -0.47 3.02
N ASP A 61 3.71 -0.49 4.18
CA ASP A 61 4.34 -0.51 5.49
C ASP A 61 4.79 -1.93 5.85
N LYS A 62 6.08 -2.20 5.68
CA LYS A 62 6.69 -3.52 5.93
C LYS A 62 7.37 -3.60 7.30
N LEU A 63 7.76 -2.46 7.86
CA LEU A 63 8.42 -2.43 9.16
C LEU A 63 7.38 -2.47 10.28
N LYS A 64 7.69 -3.23 11.34
CA LYS A 64 6.86 -3.26 12.55
C LYS A 64 6.67 -1.86 13.13
N ALA A 65 7.72 -1.04 13.14
CA ALA A 65 7.68 0.32 13.63
C ALA A 65 6.74 1.24 12.80
N GLU A 66 6.63 1.03 11.48
CA GLU A 66 5.71 1.78 10.63
C GLU A 66 4.26 1.46 11.00
N ARG A 67 3.94 0.18 11.13
CA ARG A 67 2.61 -0.30 11.51
C ARG A 67 2.22 0.15 12.92
N GLU A 68 3.15 0.09 13.87
CA GLU A 68 2.93 0.55 15.24
C GLU A 68 2.74 2.06 15.35
N ARG A 69 3.50 2.86 14.58
CA ARG A 69 3.42 4.34 14.63
C ARG A 69 2.41 4.94 13.66
N GLY A 70 2.03 4.22 12.61
CA GLY A 70 1.11 4.69 11.57
C GLY A 70 1.76 5.71 10.62
N ILE A 71 3.08 5.68 10.49
CA ILE A 71 3.86 6.55 9.60
C ILE A 71 4.78 5.69 8.76
N THR A 72 4.93 6.02 7.48
CA THR A 72 5.91 5.38 6.60
C THR A 72 7.30 5.93 6.92
N ILE A 73 8.25 5.03 7.15
CA ILE A 73 9.64 5.30 7.56
C ILE A 73 10.58 5.01 6.41
N ASP A 74 10.35 3.92 5.68
CA ASP A 74 11.19 3.49 4.56
C ASP A 74 10.44 3.54 3.22
N ILE A 75 11.19 3.64 2.13
CA ILE A 75 10.64 3.68 0.79
C ILE A 75 10.32 2.25 0.33
N SER A 76 9.08 2.02 -0.06
CA SER A 76 8.64 0.75 -0.65
C SER A 76 8.53 0.86 -2.18
N LEU A 77 9.23 -0.03 -2.90
CA LEU A 77 9.07 -0.19 -4.34
C LEU A 77 7.99 -1.23 -4.65
N TRP A 78 7.01 -0.83 -5.46
CA TRP A 78 5.94 -1.70 -5.95
C TRP A 78 5.72 -1.51 -7.44
N LYS A 79 5.36 -2.60 -8.12
CA LYS A 79 4.95 -2.61 -9.52
C LYS A 79 3.51 -3.11 -9.62
N PHE A 80 2.71 -2.42 -10.41
CA PHE A 80 1.35 -2.83 -10.76
C PHE A 80 1.09 -2.49 -12.22
N GLU A 81 0.05 -3.08 -12.79
CA GLU A 81 -0.34 -2.83 -14.18
C GLU A 81 -1.76 -2.28 -14.27
N THR A 82 -2.02 -1.50 -15.33
CA THR A 82 -3.37 -1.05 -15.69
C THR A 82 -3.89 -1.81 -16.90
#